data_AF-A0A8T3BKU2-F1
#
_entry.id   AF-A0A8T3BKU2-F1
#
_cell.length_a   1.000
_cell.length_b   1.000
_cell.length_c   1.000
_cell.angle_alpha   90.00
_cell.angle_beta   90.00
_cell.angle_gamma   90.00
#
_symmetry.space_group_name_H-M   'P 1'
#
loop_
_entity.id
_entity.type
_entity.pdbx_description
1 polymer ?
#
loop_
_entity_poly.entity_id
_entity_poly.type
_entity_poly.pdbx_seq_one_letter_code
_entity_poly.pdbx_strand_id
1 'polypeptide(L)' 'MVSSESTRISVGTQVTPPIENVTFAPAPKLLERSNCSTIFRGMTFKEFLALKYQHKSMNSIMDSIKV' A
#
# COMPACT_ATOMS: atom_id res chain seq x y z
N MET A 1 16.72 2.24 14.95
CA MET A 1 17.41 1.70 16.13
C MET A 1 16.52 1.96 17.33
N VAL A 2 16.18 0.94 18.12
CA VAL A 2 15.42 1.13 19.37
C VAL A 2 16.44 1.50 20.44
N SER A 3 16.23 2.62 21.15
CA SER A 3 17.13 3.01 22.25
C SER A 3 16.86 2.13 23.48
N SER A 4 17.92 1.70 24.16
CA SER A 4 17.86 1.01 25.45
C SER A 4 17.78 1.96 26.65
N GLU A 5 17.96 3.25 26.43
CA GLU A 5 18.13 4.25 27.50
C GLU A 5 16.80 4.82 27.99
N SER A 6 15.74 4.73 27.19
CA SER A 6 14.41 5.22 27.58
C SER A 6 13.28 4.51 26.85
N THR A 7 12.15 4.37 27.55
CA THR A 7 10.92 3.83 26.97
C THR A 7 10.36 4.79 25.92
N ARG A 8 10.22 4.31 24.68
CA ARG A 8 9.54 5.05 23.60
C ARG A 8 8.07 4.66 23.55
N ILE A 9 7.18 5.63 23.75
CA ILE A 9 5.73 5.46 23.62
C ILE A 9 5.26 6.23 22.39
N SER A 10 4.42 5.61 21.57
CA SER A 10 3.77 6.27 20.43
C SER A 10 2.34 5.77 20.27
N VAL A 11 1.42 6.68 20.00
CA VAL A 11 0.05 6.36 19.58
C VAL A 11 -0.07 6.64 18.10
N GLY A 12 -0.46 5.63 17.32
CA GLY A 12 -0.66 5.76 15.89
C GLY A 12 -2.09 5.40 15.51
N THR A 13 -2.74 6.30 14.78
CA THR A 13 -4.04 6.04 14.15
C THR A 13 -3.83 5.95 12.65
N GLN A 14 -4.31 4.88 12.02
CA GLN A 14 -4.26 4.74 10.57
C GLN A 14 -5.56 5.20 9.93
N VAL A 15 -5.44 5.90 8.80
CA VAL A 15 -6.55 6.17 7.89
C VAL A 15 -6.34 5.32 6.65
N THR A 16 -7.30 4.46 6.35
CA THR A 16 -7.23 3.52 5.22
C THR A 16 -8.47 3.67 4.33
N PRO A 17 -8.38 3.23 3.05
CA PRO A 17 -9.58 3.09 2.23
C PRO A 17 -10.60 2.13 2.87
N PRO A 18 -11.88 2.21 2.47
CA PRO A 18 -12.88 1.20 2.80
C PRO A 18 -12.41 -0.20 2.38
N ILE A 19 -12.75 -1.21 3.19
CA ILE A 19 -12.32 -2.60 2.95
C ILE A 19 -12.88 -3.14 1.64
N GLU A 20 -14.16 -2.86 1.37
CA GLU A 20 -14.91 -3.37 0.22
C GLU A 20 -15.42 -2.21 -0.64
N ASN A 21 -15.77 -2.51 -1.89
CA ASN A 21 -16.44 -1.61 -2.85
C ASN A 21 -15.63 -0.41 -3.36
N VAL A 22 -14.35 -0.28 -2.98
CA VAL A 22 -13.45 0.73 -3.54
C VAL A 22 -12.20 0.07 -4.10
N THR A 23 -12.00 0.21 -5.40
CA THR A 23 -10.75 -0.13 -6.08
C THR A 23 -9.80 1.06 -5.93
N PHE A 24 -8.65 0.86 -5.29
CA PHE A 24 -7.58 1.85 -5.30
C PHE A 24 -6.61 1.52 -6.44
N ALA A 25 -6.24 2.56 -7.18
CA ALA A 25 -5.40 2.51 -8.38
C ALA A 25 -4.68 3.88 -8.50
N PRO A 26 -3.66 4.00 -9.36
CA PRO A 26 -3.08 5.30 -9.66
C PRO A 26 -4.16 6.32 -10.07
N ALA A 27 -4.12 7.51 -9.49
CA ALA A 27 -5.13 8.53 -9.78
C ALA A 27 -5.07 8.93 -11.27
N PRO A 28 -6.19 8.91 -12.02
CA PRO A 28 -6.19 9.16 -13.47
C PRO A 28 -5.50 10.47 -13.87
N LYS A 29 -5.72 11.53 -13.08
CA LYS A 29 -5.10 12.85 -13.27
C LYS A 29 -3.57 12.83 -13.26
N LEU A 30 -2.94 11.83 -12.63
CA LEU A 30 -1.49 11.67 -12.63
C LEU A 30 -0.99 11.01 -13.92
N LEU A 31 -1.77 10.07 -14.48
CA LEU A 31 -1.45 9.37 -15.71
C LEU A 31 -1.62 10.29 -16.94
N GLU A 32 -2.70 11.06 -16.97
CA GLU A 32 -3.02 12.01 -18.04
C GLU A 32 -1.95 13.09 -18.22
N ARG A 33 -1.34 13.55 -17.12
CA ARG A 33 -0.31 14.60 -17.16
C ARG A 33 1.02 14.14 -17.73
N SER A 34 1.29 12.84 -17.73
CA SER A 34 2.62 12.29 -17.97
C SER A 34 2.70 11.34 -19.15
N ASN A 35 1.61 11.14 -19.92
CA ASN A 35 1.49 10.10 -20.95
C ASN A 35 2.03 8.74 -20.46
N CYS A 36 1.85 8.47 -19.16
CA CYS A 36 2.50 7.36 -18.48
C CYS A 36 1.55 6.17 -18.41
N SER A 37 2.05 4.98 -18.75
CA SER A 37 1.32 3.73 -18.56
C SER A 37 1.17 3.42 -17.06
N THR A 38 0.10 2.72 -16.70
CA THR A 38 -0.12 2.36 -15.29
C THR A 38 0.99 1.45 -14.78
N ILE A 39 1.69 1.89 -13.73
CA ILE A 39 2.78 1.10 -13.12
C ILE A 39 2.22 0.08 -12.12
N PHE A 40 1.04 0.36 -11.56
CA PHE A 40 0.39 -0.49 -10.55
C PHE A 40 -1.00 -0.90 -11.02
N ARG A 41 -1.38 -2.15 -10.82
CA ARG A 41 -2.74 -2.62 -11.11
C ARG A 41 -3.73 -2.06 -10.08
N GLY A 42 -4.97 -1.84 -10.51
CA GLY A 42 -6.06 -1.52 -9.60
C GLY A 42 -6.48 -2.74 -8.79
N MET A 43 -6.74 -2.55 -7.50
CA MET A 43 -7.25 -3.61 -6.63
C MET A 43 -8.06 -3.05 -5.45
N THR A 44 -8.82 -3.89 -4.76
CA THR A 44 -9.53 -3.52 -3.53
C THR A 44 -8.61 -3.56 -2.31
N PHE A 45 -8.97 -2.82 -1.27
CA PHE A 45 -8.19 -2.83 -0.02
C PHE A 45 -8.17 -4.20 0.65
N LYS A 46 -9.27 -4.96 0.58
CA LYS A 46 -9.35 -6.36 1.02
C LYS A 46 -8.33 -7.26 0.32
N GLU A 47 -8.24 -7.19 -1.00
CA GLU A 47 -7.27 -7.97 -1.78
C GLU A 47 -5.82 -7.60 -1.41
N PHE A 48 -5.56 -6.31 -1.18
CA PHE A 48 -4.23 -5.85 -0.78
C PHE A 48 -3.83 -6.34 0.61
N LEU A 49 -4.77 -6.32 1.56
CA LEU A 49 -4.55 -6.89 2.89
C LEU A 49 -4.29 -8.39 2.81
N ALA A 50 -5.05 -9.13 2.01
CA ALA A 50 -4.81 -10.56 1.80
C ALA A 50 -3.40 -10.82 1.24
N LEU A 51 -2.98 -10.08 0.22
CA LEU A 51 -1.60 -10.12 -0.28
C LEU A 51 -0.59 -9.81 0.81
N LYS A 52 -0.82 -8.75 1.62
CA LYS A 52 0.07 -8.34 2.70
C LYS A 52 0.28 -9.42 3.75
N TYR A 53 -0.79 -10.12 4.14
CA TYR A 53 -0.68 -11.20 5.12
C TYR A 53 -0.06 -12.48 4.55
N GLN A 54 -0.18 -12.71 3.24
CA GLN A 54 0.46 -13.84 2.55
C GLN A 54 1.91 -13.55 2.16
N HIS A 55 2.29 -12.28 2.03
CA HIS A 55 3.61 -11.86 1.58
C HIS A 55 4.67 -12.13 2.66
N LYS A 56 5.40 -13.23 2.49
CA LYS A 56 6.53 -13.63 3.36
C LYS A 56 7.91 -13.28 2.80
N SER A 57 7.96 -12.66 1.63
CA SER A 57 9.21 -12.29 0.96
C SER A 57 9.89 -11.09 1.63
N MET A 58 11.20 -10.96 1.45
CA MET A 58 11.97 -9.76 1.82
C MET A 58 11.77 -8.60 0.84
N ASN A 59 11.16 -8.84 -0.32
CA ASN A 59 10.91 -7.81 -1.32
C ASN A 59 9.72 -6.92 -0.94
N SER A 60 9.51 -5.83 -1.67
CA SER A 60 8.37 -4.96 -1.41
C SER A 60 7.08 -5.63 -1.89
N ILE A 61 6.03 -5.58 -1.07
CA ILE A 61 4.69 -5.97 -1.52
C ILE A 61 4.22 -5.15 -2.74
N MET A 62 4.76 -3.94 -2.90
CA MET A 62 4.47 -3.10 -4.06
C MET A 62 4.91 -3.75 -5.37
N ASP A 63 5.93 -4.60 -5.35
CA ASP A 63 6.39 -5.33 -6.54
C ASP A 63 5.36 -6.39 -6.98
N SER A 64 4.56 -6.93 -6.05
CA SER A 64 3.49 -7.90 -6.36
C SER A 64 2.27 -7.28 -7.03
N ILE A 65 2.21 -5.96 -7.12
CA ILE A 65 1.10 -5.22 -7.74
C ILE A 65 1.55 -4.35 -8.91
N LYS A 66 2.82 -4.45 -9.32
CA LYS A 66 3.30 -3.82 -10.55
C LYS A 66 2.73 -4.51 -11.79
N VAL A 67 2.56 -3.75 -12.87
CA VAL A 67 2.15 -4.23 -14.20
C VAL A 67 3.37 -4.34 -15.11
#